data_AF-A0A848YBD4-F1
#
_entry.id   AF-A0A848YBD4-F1
#
_cell.length_a   1.000
_cell.length_b   1.000
_cell.length_c   1.000
_cell.angle_alpha   90.00
_cell.angle_beta   90.00
_cell.angle_gamma   90.00
#
_symmetry.space_group_name_H-M   'P 1'
#
loop_
_entity.id
_entity.type
_entity.pdbx_description
1 polymer ?
#
loop_
_entity_poly.entity_id
_entity_poly.type
_entity_poly.pdbx_seq_one_letter_code
_entity_poly.pdbx_strand_id
1 'polypeptide(L)'
;MSQNSSITDHYTSGQLLNRLNAALRDDGADPSNPTIEALAPYDQFHGRGLDSTQQLAAGLRVNGDDHLLDVGSGIGGPARYISNRFGCKVTGIDLTHEFCDVARHLTQAMGLADKVTFEKGNALAMPFADECFDGAYSMNVSMNIED
;
A
#
# COMPACT_ATOMS: atom_id res chain seq x y z
N MET A 1 -34.83 -22.43 12.55
CA MET A 1 -34.56 -20.99 12.63
C MET A 1 -33.10 -20.77 12.29
N SER A 2 -32.87 -19.86 11.33
CA SER A 2 -31.63 -19.30 10.78
C SER A 2 -30.42 -20.20 10.46
N GLN A 3 -30.36 -20.57 9.19
CA GLN A 3 -29.18 -20.40 8.34
C GLN A 3 -28.61 -18.98 8.51
N ASN A 4 -27.30 -18.81 8.76
CA ASN A 4 -26.56 -17.61 8.35
C ASN A 4 -25.01 -17.75 8.38
N SER A 5 -24.46 -18.92 8.05
CA SER A 5 -23.01 -19.10 7.90
C SER A 5 -22.53 -18.95 6.45
N SER A 6 -23.17 -18.09 5.65
CA SER A 6 -22.92 -17.99 4.20
C SER A 6 -22.84 -16.57 3.64
N ILE A 7 -22.47 -15.56 4.46
CA ILE A 7 -22.43 -14.16 4.01
C ILE A 7 -21.04 -13.51 4.17
N THR A 8 -20.11 -14.08 4.92
CA THR A 8 -18.83 -13.42 5.21
C THR A 8 -17.75 -13.60 4.14
N ASP A 9 -17.87 -14.62 3.27
CA ASP A 9 -16.77 -15.00 2.36
C ASP A 9 -16.96 -14.57 0.90
N HIS A 10 -18.08 -13.90 0.53
CA HIS A 10 -18.49 -13.81 -0.88
C HIS A 10 -18.31 -12.45 -1.58
N TYR A 11 -17.75 -11.41 -0.94
CA TYR A 11 -17.72 -10.06 -1.57
C TYR A 11 -16.39 -9.28 -1.53
N THR A 12 -15.37 -9.69 -0.77
CA THR A 12 -14.19 -8.82 -0.49
C THR A 12 -12.87 -9.25 -1.13
N SER A 13 -12.85 -10.31 -1.95
CA SER A 13 -11.59 -10.96 -2.35
C SER A 13 -11.12 -10.69 -3.79
N GLY A 14 -11.51 -9.58 -4.42
CA GLY A 14 -11.00 -9.27 -5.77
C GLY A 14 -11.76 -8.25 -6.61
N GLN A 15 -12.86 -7.65 -6.11
CA GLN A 15 -13.58 -6.64 -6.89
C GLN A 15 -12.77 -5.36 -7.08
N LEU A 16 -12.00 -4.95 -6.06
CA LEU A 16 -11.10 -3.80 -6.19
C LEU A 16 -10.00 -4.08 -7.23
N LEU A 17 -9.33 -5.22 -7.12
CA LEU A 17 -8.27 -5.60 -8.05
C LEU A 17 -8.77 -5.70 -9.49
N ASN A 18 -9.94 -6.32 -9.70
CA ASN A 18 -10.52 -6.46 -11.04
C ASN A 18 -10.86 -5.11 -11.66
N ARG A 19 -11.43 -4.18 -10.88
CA ARG A 19 -11.73 -2.82 -11.36
C ARG A 19 -10.46 -2.05 -11.70
N LEU A 20 -9.43 -2.14 -10.87
CA LEU A 20 -8.14 -1.50 -11.11
C LEU A 20 -7.48 -2.08 -12.39
N ASN A 21 -7.45 -3.40 -12.54
CA ASN A 21 -6.89 -4.06 -13.72
C ASN A 21 -7.68 -3.75 -15.00
N ALA A 22 -8.99 -3.52 -14.90
CA ALA A 22 -9.79 -3.05 -16.03
C ALA A 22 -9.43 -1.61 -16.40
N ALA A 23 -9.38 -0.70 -15.42
CA ALA A 23 -9.03 0.70 -15.64
C ALA A 23 -7.62 0.87 -16.23
N LEU A 24 -6.63 0.10 -15.75
CA LEU A 24 -5.29 0.08 -16.35
C LEU A 24 -5.32 -0.30 -17.82
N ARG A 25 -6.11 -1.33 -18.20
CA ARG A 25 -6.23 -1.74 -19.61
C ARG A 25 -6.91 -0.68 -20.46
N ASP A 26 -7.96 -0.06 -19.93
CA ASP A 26 -8.69 1.02 -20.62
C ASP A 26 -7.77 2.23 -20.89
N ASP A 27 -6.82 2.49 -19.99
CA ASP A 27 -5.78 3.51 -20.15
C ASP A 27 -4.55 3.04 -20.96
N GLY A 28 -4.55 1.80 -21.46
CA GLY A 28 -3.48 1.24 -22.29
C GLY A 28 -2.25 0.74 -21.52
N ALA A 29 -2.32 0.61 -20.20
CA ALA A 29 -1.28 0.02 -19.36
C ALA A 29 -1.43 -1.51 -19.25
N ASP A 30 -0.31 -2.20 -19.00
CA ASP A 30 -0.27 -3.64 -18.73
C ASP A 30 -0.44 -3.91 -17.22
N PRO A 31 -1.54 -4.52 -16.76
CA PRO A 31 -1.74 -4.82 -15.34
C PRO A 31 -0.76 -5.85 -14.77
N SER A 32 -0.07 -6.62 -15.63
CA SER A 32 0.93 -7.59 -15.19
C SER A 32 2.32 -7.00 -14.97
N ASN A 33 2.56 -5.78 -15.47
CA ASN A 33 3.81 -5.05 -15.31
C ASN A 33 3.57 -3.52 -15.36
N PRO A 34 2.79 -2.95 -14.42
CA PRO A 34 2.47 -1.53 -14.45
C PRO A 34 3.65 -0.69 -13.96
N THR A 35 3.75 0.57 -14.42
CA THR A 35 4.71 1.53 -13.86
C THR A 35 4.09 2.30 -12.69
N ILE A 36 4.93 3.00 -11.91
CA ILE A 36 4.46 3.91 -10.86
C ILE A 36 3.48 4.95 -11.44
N GLU A 37 3.80 5.51 -12.60
CA GLU A 37 3.01 6.54 -13.26
C GLU A 37 1.66 6.00 -13.73
N ALA A 38 1.63 4.76 -14.23
CA ALA A 38 0.39 4.10 -14.65
C ALA A 38 -0.54 3.80 -13.46
N LEU A 39 0.01 3.48 -12.29
CA LEU A 39 -0.78 3.21 -11.08
C LEU A 39 -1.16 4.46 -10.30
N ALA A 40 -0.40 5.54 -10.41
CA ALA A 40 -0.58 6.76 -9.62
C ALA A 40 -2.00 7.35 -9.58
N PRO A 41 -2.81 7.29 -10.66
CA PRO A 41 -4.21 7.74 -10.60
C PRO A 41 -5.10 6.87 -9.68
N TYR A 42 -4.68 5.64 -9.40
CA TYR A 42 -5.48 4.60 -8.76
C TYR A 42 -5.02 4.24 -7.34
N ASP A 43 -3.73 4.39 -7.02
CA ASP A 43 -3.12 3.85 -5.81
C ASP A 43 -2.63 4.89 -4.79
N GLN A 44 -2.91 6.17 -5.06
CA GLN A 44 -2.59 7.30 -4.20
C GLN A 44 -3.89 7.83 -3.55
N PHE A 45 -4.33 7.19 -2.46
CA PHE A 45 -5.62 7.49 -1.80
C PHE A 45 -5.65 8.80 -1.00
N HIS A 46 -4.62 9.64 -1.10
CA HIS A 46 -4.53 10.94 -0.42
C HIS A 46 -4.69 12.10 -1.41
N GLY A 47 -5.00 13.28 -0.86
CA GLY A 47 -5.11 14.51 -1.64
C GLY A 47 -3.86 14.78 -2.49
N ARG A 48 -4.07 15.30 -3.70
CA ARG A 48 -3.05 15.60 -4.73
C ARG A 48 -2.28 14.39 -5.29
N GLY A 49 -2.66 13.16 -4.95
CA GLY A 49 -2.09 11.95 -5.55
C GLY A 49 -0.55 11.92 -5.46
N LEU A 50 0.09 11.48 -6.55
CA LEU A 50 1.55 11.30 -6.62
C LEU A 50 2.35 12.55 -6.20
N ASP A 51 1.87 13.77 -6.45
CA ASP A 51 2.57 14.99 -6.06
C ASP A 51 2.79 15.07 -4.54
N SER A 52 1.81 14.65 -3.73
CA SER A 52 1.95 14.61 -2.28
C SER A 52 2.99 13.57 -1.84
N THR A 53 2.99 12.41 -2.49
CA THR A 53 3.98 11.35 -2.24
C THR A 53 5.39 11.82 -2.57
N GLN A 54 5.55 12.55 -3.68
CA GLN A 54 6.82 13.14 -4.08
C GLN A 54 7.31 14.19 -3.08
N GLN A 55 6.40 15.01 -2.55
CA GLN A 55 6.71 16.01 -1.52
C GLN A 55 7.12 15.37 -0.20
N LEU A 56 6.39 14.34 0.26
CA LEU A 56 6.78 13.55 1.42
C LEU A 56 8.18 12.97 1.22
N ALA A 57 8.39 12.26 0.11
CA ALA A 57 9.67 11.64 -0.22
C ALA A 57 10.83 12.65 -0.27
N ALA A 58 10.60 13.87 -0.77
CA ALA A 58 11.63 14.92 -0.78
C ALA A 58 12.04 15.41 0.62
N GLY A 59 11.16 15.28 1.62
CA GLY A 59 11.45 15.60 3.02
C GLY A 59 12.08 14.44 3.80
N LEU A 60 11.98 13.21 3.30
CA LEU A 60 12.55 12.03 3.94
C LEU A 60 14.08 12.00 3.76
N ARG A 61 14.79 11.68 4.84
CA ARG A 61 16.22 11.40 4.82
C ARG A 61 16.40 9.89 4.85
N VAL A 62 16.30 9.26 3.69
CA VAL A 62 16.27 7.80 3.54
C VAL A 62 17.37 7.35 2.59
N ASN A 63 18.08 6.31 2.98
CA ASN A 63 19.11 5.62 2.21
C ASN A 63 18.59 4.26 1.70
N GLY A 64 19.30 3.67 0.75
CA GLY A 64 18.89 2.38 0.15
C GLY A 64 18.91 1.19 1.09
N ASP A 65 19.62 1.28 2.22
CA ASP A 65 19.73 0.21 3.22
C ASP A 65 18.67 0.33 4.33
N ASP A 66 17.94 1.45 4.39
CA ASP A 66 16.94 1.69 5.43
C ASP A 66 15.71 0.80 5.25
N HIS A 67 15.02 0.54 6.37
CA HIS A 67 13.74 -0.13 6.42
C HIS A 67 12.68 0.77 7.07
N LEU A 68 11.68 1.17 6.26
CA LEU A 68 10.62 2.07 6.69
C LEU A 68 9.30 1.35 6.98
N LEU A 69 8.52 1.93 7.88
CA LEU A 69 7.13 1.55 8.14
C LEU A 69 6.16 2.57 7.52
N ASP A 70 5.21 2.08 6.72
CA ASP A 70 4.07 2.84 6.19
C ASP A 70 2.79 2.52 6.98
N VAL A 71 2.36 3.44 7.84
CA VAL A 71 1.20 3.23 8.71
C VAL A 71 -0.08 3.71 8.01
N GLY A 72 -0.99 2.75 7.76
CA GLY A 72 -2.21 2.93 6.98
C GLY A 72 -1.92 2.99 5.49
N SER A 73 -1.22 1.98 4.99
CA SER A 73 -0.61 1.96 3.67
C SER A 73 -1.60 1.91 2.50
N GLY A 74 -2.89 1.66 2.76
CA GLY A 74 -3.88 1.45 1.72
C GLY A 74 -3.45 0.37 0.74
N ILE A 75 -3.61 0.63 -0.57
CA ILE A 75 -3.13 -0.29 -1.62
C ILE A 75 -1.65 -0.08 -2.00
N GLY A 76 -0.88 0.69 -1.21
CA GLY A 76 0.58 0.67 -1.21
C GLY A 76 1.29 1.55 -2.24
N GLY A 77 0.60 2.50 -2.89
CA GLY A 77 1.21 3.39 -3.87
C GLY A 77 2.42 4.17 -3.34
N PRO A 78 2.33 4.80 -2.16
CA PRO A 78 3.46 5.50 -1.55
C PRO A 78 4.67 4.61 -1.23
N ALA A 79 4.42 3.44 -0.63
CA ALA A 79 5.48 2.48 -0.30
C ALA A 79 6.26 2.04 -1.56
N ARG A 80 5.55 1.75 -2.65
CA ARG A 80 6.19 1.42 -3.93
C ARG A 80 6.97 2.59 -4.51
N TYR A 81 6.42 3.81 -4.45
CA TYR A 81 7.13 5.01 -4.90
C TYR A 81 8.44 5.23 -4.13
N ILE A 82 8.39 5.17 -2.79
CA ILE A 82 9.52 5.41 -1.90
C ILE A 82 10.61 4.34 -2.11
N SER A 83 10.24 3.06 -2.14
CA SER A 83 11.20 1.99 -2.41
C SER A 83 11.81 2.08 -3.82
N ASN A 84 11.00 2.39 -4.85
CA ASN A 84 11.51 2.59 -6.21
C ASN A 84 12.48 3.78 -6.31
N ARG A 85 12.21 4.87 -5.58
CA ARG A 85 13.03 6.09 -5.60
C ARG A 85 14.35 5.94 -4.84
N PHE A 86 14.31 5.37 -3.63
CA PHE A 86 15.48 5.34 -2.73
C PHE A 86 16.18 3.99 -2.68
N GLY A 87 15.54 2.92 -3.15
CA GLY A 87 16.04 1.55 -3.08
C GLY A 87 15.83 0.87 -1.73
N CYS A 88 15.32 1.58 -0.73
CA CYS A 88 15.03 1.11 0.63
C CYS A 88 13.95 0.02 0.70
N LYS A 89 13.83 -0.61 1.86
CA LYS A 89 12.73 -1.51 2.19
C LYS A 89 11.58 -0.73 2.80
N VAL A 90 10.35 -1.17 2.50
CA VAL A 90 9.15 -0.61 3.11
C VAL A 90 8.21 -1.73 3.53
N THR A 91 7.77 -1.71 4.78
CA THR A 91 6.65 -2.55 5.25
C THR A 91 5.44 -1.65 5.47
N GLY A 92 4.34 -1.95 4.80
CA GLY A 92 3.07 -1.27 5.00
C GLY A 92 2.12 -2.05 5.89
N ILE A 93 1.40 -1.35 6.76
CA ILE A 93 0.28 -1.92 7.51
C ILE A 93 -1.03 -1.21 7.19
N ASP A 94 -2.11 -1.97 7.04
CA ASP A 94 -3.46 -1.43 6.94
C ASP A 94 -4.46 -2.32 7.70
N LEU A 95 -5.54 -1.73 8.22
CA LEU A 95 -6.61 -2.47 8.89
C LEU A 95 -7.44 -3.30 7.90
N THR A 96 -7.50 -2.86 6.64
CA THR A 96 -8.35 -3.40 5.59
C THR A 96 -7.63 -4.54 4.87
N HIS A 97 -8.13 -5.76 5.05
CA HIS A 97 -7.54 -6.96 4.44
C HIS A 97 -7.48 -6.89 2.90
N GLU A 98 -8.57 -6.46 2.24
CA GLU A 98 -8.61 -6.33 0.77
C GLU A 98 -7.54 -5.35 0.26
N PHE A 99 -7.24 -4.27 1.00
CA PHE A 99 -6.22 -3.31 0.60
C PHE A 99 -4.82 -3.94 0.64
N CYS A 100 -4.52 -4.69 1.69
CA CYS A 100 -3.26 -5.43 1.79
C CYS A 100 -3.10 -6.45 0.65
N ASP A 101 -4.18 -7.17 0.28
CA ASP A 101 -4.14 -8.14 -0.81
C ASP A 101 -3.88 -7.47 -2.16
N VAL A 102 -4.57 -6.37 -2.45
CA VAL A 102 -4.32 -5.57 -3.66
C VAL A 102 -2.90 -4.99 -3.65
N ALA A 103 -2.44 -4.47 -2.51
CA ALA A 103 -1.09 -3.93 -2.38
C ALA A 103 -0.02 -4.97 -2.71
N ARG A 104 -0.15 -6.20 -2.18
CA ARG A 104 0.76 -7.31 -2.49
C ARG A 104 0.73 -7.66 -3.99
N HIS A 105 -0.46 -7.75 -4.58
CA HIS A 105 -0.59 -8.08 -6.00
C HIS A 105 0.10 -7.03 -6.90
N LEU A 106 -0.18 -5.74 -6.68
CA LEU A 106 0.42 -4.66 -7.46
C LEU A 106 1.94 -4.62 -7.28
N THR A 107 2.41 -4.85 -6.05
CA THR A 107 3.85 -4.85 -5.74
C THR A 107 4.57 -6.01 -6.41
N GLN A 108 3.95 -7.18 -6.47
CA GLN A 108 4.47 -8.31 -7.22
C GLN A 108 4.49 -8.03 -8.72
N ALA A 109 3.42 -7.45 -9.28
CA ALA A 109 3.36 -7.07 -10.70
C ALA A 109 4.46 -6.06 -11.08
N MET A 110 4.85 -5.18 -10.16
CA MET A 110 5.96 -4.23 -10.36
C MET A 110 7.36 -4.81 -10.11
N GLY A 111 7.47 -6.08 -9.71
CA GLY A 111 8.76 -6.69 -9.37
C GLY A 111 9.41 -6.12 -8.11
N LEU A 112 8.63 -5.55 -7.19
CA LEU A 112 9.11 -4.90 -5.96
C LEU A 112 8.93 -5.76 -4.70
N ALA A 113 8.47 -7.01 -4.83
CA ALA A 113 8.11 -7.88 -3.71
C ALA A 113 9.29 -8.20 -2.75
N ASP A 114 10.53 -8.09 -3.21
CA ASP A 114 11.72 -8.28 -2.37
C ASP A 114 12.04 -7.06 -1.46
N LYS A 115 11.42 -5.92 -1.74
CA LYS A 115 11.67 -4.65 -1.04
C LYS A 115 10.44 -4.10 -0.34
N VAL A 116 9.25 -4.39 -0.83
CA VAL A 116 8.01 -3.84 -0.30
C VAL A 116 7.07 -4.97 0.12
N THR A 117 6.69 -4.97 1.39
CA THR A 117 5.77 -5.95 1.98
C THR A 117 4.57 -5.27 2.61
N PHE A 118 3.45 -5.99 2.71
CA PHE A 118 2.22 -5.47 3.34
C PHE A 118 1.63 -6.49 4.29
N GLU A 119 1.17 -6.01 5.44
CA GLU A 119 0.56 -6.81 6.48
C GLU A 119 -0.74 -6.18 6.97
N LYS A 120 -1.71 -7.02 7.32
CA LYS A 120 -2.88 -6.53 8.04
C LYS A 120 -2.46 -6.21 9.46
N GLY A 121 -2.55 -4.96 9.87
CA GLY A 121 -2.06 -4.52 11.18
C GLY A 121 -2.89 -3.38 11.76
N ASN A 122 -3.01 -3.36 13.08
CA ASN A 122 -3.54 -2.21 13.81
C ASN A 122 -2.38 -1.32 14.25
N ALA A 123 -2.40 -0.05 13.89
CA ALA A 123 -1.38 0.91 14.29
C ALA A 123 -1.24 1.05 15.81
N LEU A 124 -2.31 0.81 16.57
CA LEU A 124 -2.30 0.85 18.05
C LEU A 124 -1.78 -0.44 18.70
N ALA A 125 -1.59 -1.51 17.91
CA ALA A 125 -1.15 -2.81 18.39
C ALA A 125 -0.31 -3.51 17.31
N MET A 126 0.81 -2.89 16.96
CA MET A 126 1.65 -3.35 15.87
C MET A 126 2.37 -4.67 16.25
N PRO A 127 2.41 -5.67 15.36
CA PRO A 127 3.06 -6.97 15.61
C PRO A 127 4.57 -6.93 15.37
N PHE A 128 5.22 -5.79 15.58
CA PHE A 128 6.63 -5.59 15.31
C PHE A 128 7.42 -5.46 16.60
N ALA A 129 8.68 -5.90 16.58
CA ALA A 129 9.59 -5.66 17.69
C ALA A 129 9.96 -4.18 17.77
N ASP A 130 10.30 -3.71 18.95
CA ASP A 130 10.83 -2.36 19.14
C ASP A 130 12.09 -2.15 18.28
N GLU A 131 12.27 -0.92 17.77
CA GLU A 131 13.46 -0.48 17.02
C GLU A 131 13.80 -1.32 15.76
N CYS A 132 12.81 -1.94 15.12
CA CYS A 132 13.04 -2.72 13.88
C CYS A 132 12.93 -1.91 12.57
N PHE A 133 12.54 -0.63 12.64
CA PHE A 133 12.47 0.27 11.49
C PHE A 133 13.34 1.50 11.70
N ASP A 134 14.00 1.96 10.64
CA ASP A 134 14.84 3.17 10.63
C ASP A 134 13.99 4.45 10.54
N GLY A 135 12.72 4.32 10.16
CA GLY A 135 11.76 5.42 10.13
C GLY A 135 10.34 4.95 9.88
N ALA A 136 9.38 5.83 10.16
CA ALA A 136 7.97 5.59 9.85
C ALA A 136 7.35 6.83 9.22
N TYR A 137 6.39 6.61 8.33
CA TYR A 137 5.57 7.67 7.77
C TYR A 137 4.12 7.22 7.70
N SER A 138 3.23 8.19 7.57
CA SER A 138 1.81 7.95 7.38
C SER A 138 1.25 9.08 6.53
N MET A 139 0.42 8.74 5.54
CA MET A 139 -0.27 9.74 4.72
C MET A 139 -1.78 9.64 4.89
N ASN A 140 -2.38 10.70 5.43
CA ASN A 140 -3.83 10.86 5.60
C ASN A 140 -4.52 9.85 6.55
N VAL A 141 -3.79 9.14 7.42
CA VAL A 141 -4.37 8.14 8.34
C VAL A 141 -4.56 8.66 9.77
N SER A 142 -3.83 9.71 10.17
CA SER A 142 -3.89 10.29 11.53
C SER A 142 -5.26 10.83 11.94
N MET A 143 -6.23 10.90 11.01
CA MET A 143 -7.61 11.30 11.26
C MET A 143 -8.48 10.15 11.82
N ASN A 144 -8.01 8.90 11.76
CA ASN A 144 -8.75 7.69 12.10
C ASN A 144 -8.12 6.87 13.23
N ILE A 145 -7.08 7.40 13.88
CA ILE A 145 -6.42 6.77 15.03
C ILE A 145 -7.00 7.44 16.29
N GLU A 146 -7.62 6.66 17.18
CA GLU A 146 -8.09 7.17 18.47
C GLU A 146 -6.91 7.70 19.30
N ASP A 147 -7.12 8.83 19.99
CA ASP A 147 -6.12 9.48 20.87
C ASP A 147 -5.63 8.57 22.02
#